data_AF-A0A9R1CV13-F1
#
_entry.id   AF-A0A9R1CV13-F1
#
_cell.length_a   1.000
_cell.length_b   1.000
_cell.length_c   1.000
_cell.angle_alpha   90.00
_cell.angle_beta   90.00
_cell.angle_gamma   90.00
#
_symmetry.space_group_name_H-M   'P 1'
#
loop_
_entity.id
_entity.type
_entity.pdbx_description
1 polymer ?
#
loop_
_entity_poly.entity_id
_entity_poly.type
_entity_poly.pdbx_seq_one_letter_code
_entity_poly.pdbx_strand_id
1 'polypeptide(L)' 'MSLTPEQLNDVDDLILDVLADGRATPTLVQKSLAADDHEFSRQYVNMRMKRLAEHDHIENLFDTGVYELVDDPR' A
#
# COMPACT_ATOMS: atom_id res chain seq x y z
N MET A 1 -0.26 17.58 0.74
CA MET A 1 0.18 17.47 2.16
C MET A 1 0.30 15.99 2.42
N SER A 2 1.48 15.49 2.76
CA SER A 2 1.71 14.06 3.02
C SER A 2 0.91 13.59 4.23
N LEU A 3 0.51 12.31 4.26
CA LEU A 3 -0.16 11.71 5.42
C LEU A 3 0.81 11.60 6.60
N THR A 4 0.34 11.92 7.80
CA THR A 4 1.07 11.66 9.07
C THR A 4 0.70 10.27 9.63
N PRO A 5 1.50 9.69 10.55
CA PRO A 5 1.21 8.38 11.12
C PRO A 5 -0.20 8.26 11.70
N GLU A 6 -0.71 9.31 12.34
CA GLU A 6 -2.04 9.31 12.99
C GLU A 6 -3.20 9.31 11.98
N GLN A 7 -2.92 9.52 10.69
CA GLN A 7 -3.90 9.53 9.59
C GLN A 7 -3.91 8.22 8.81
N LEU A 8 -3.01 7.30 9.14
CA LEU A 8 -2.98 5.94 8.62
C LEU A 8 -4.00 5.08 9.35
N ASN A 9 -4.35 3.96 8.74
CA ASN A 9 -5.08 2.90 9.42
C ASN A 9 -4.29 1.60 9.34
N ASP A 10 -4.75 0.58 10.07
CA ASP A 10 -4.09 -0.72 10.13
C ASP A 10 -3.78 -1.31 8.75
N VAL A 11 -4.63 -1.04 7.75
CA VAL A 11 -4.42 -1.55 6.38
C VAL A 11 -3.35 -0.78 5.63
N ASP A 12 -3.19 0.53 5.87
CA ASP A 12 -2.07 1.29 5.31
C ASP A 12 -0.75 0.75 5.86
N ASP A 13 -0.67 0.48 7.16
CA ASP A 13 0.54 -0.06 7.79
C ASP A 13 0.91 -1.42 7.20
N LEU A 14 -0.06 -2.32 7.06
CA LEU A 14 0.14 -3.63 6.45
C LEU A 14 0.56 -3.52 4.96
N ILE A 15 0.05 -2.54 4.22
CA ILE A 15 0.46 -2.30 2.82
C ILE A 15 1.92 -1.83 2.76
N LEU A 16 2.30 -0.92 3.66
CA LEU A 16 3.66 -0.38 3.74
C LEU A 16 4.66 -1.48 4.11
N ASP A 17 4.29 -2.39 5.01
CA ASP A 17 5.12 -3.56 5.34
C ASP A 17 5.38 -4.46 4.13
N VAL A 18 4.34 -4.75 3.33
CA VAL A 18 4.50 -5.52 2.10
C VAL A 18 5.40 -4.81 1.08
N LEU A 19 5.32 -3.47 1.00
CA LEU A 19 6.13 -2.68 0.07
C LEU A 19 7.55 -2.40 0.57
N ALA A 20 7.81 -2.52 1.87
CA ALA A 20 9.15 -2.46 2.44
C ALA A 20 10.01 -3.65 1.97
N ASP A 21 9.38 -4.79 1.67
CA ASP A 21 10.02 -5.98 1.11
C ASP A 21 10.23 -5.91 -0.42
N GLY A 22 9.65 -4.90 -1.08
CA GLY A 22 9.87 -4.62 -2.49
C GLY A 22 8.62 -4.18 -3.26
N ARG A 23 8.59 -4.49 -4.55
CA ARG A 23 7.54 -3.99 -5.46
C ARG A 23 6.34 -4.89 -5.47
N ALA A 24 5.15 -4.31 -5.42
CA ALA A 24 3.91 -5.09 -5.44
C ALA A 24 2.78 -4.43 -6.23
N THR A 25 1.89 -5.27 -6.77
CA THR A 25 0.61 -4.81 -7.33
C THR A 25 -0.48 -4.89 -6.25
N PRO A 26 -1.62 -4.19 -6.38
CA PRO A 26 -2.73 -4.33 -5.43
C PRO A 26 -3.23 -5.77 -5.26
N THR A 27 -3.13 -6.59 -6.32
CA THR A 27 -3.46 -8.01 -6.26
C THR A 27 -2.43 -8.79 -5.44
N LEU A 28 -1.14 -8.48 -5.58
CA LEU A 28 -0.08 -9.15 -4.81
C LEU A 28 -0.19 -8.79 -3.34
N VAL A 29 -0.40 -7.50 -3.02
CA VAL A 29 -0.58 -7.05 -1.64
C VAL A 29 -1.78 -7.75 -1.01
N GLN A 30 -2.94 -7.73 -1.66
CA GLN A 30 -4.14 -8.42 -1.15
C GLN A 30 -3.90 -9.91 -0.86
N LYS A 31 -3.17 -10.62 -1.73
CA LYS A 31 -2.83 -12.03 -1.51
C LYS A 31 -1.84 -12.24 -0.37
N SER A 32 -0.90 -11.32 -0.19
CA SER A 32 0.09 -11.39 0.90
C SER A 32 -0.62 -11.20 2.24
N LEU A 33 -1.49 -10.19 2.33
CA LEU A 33 -2.32 -9.97 3.52
C LEU A 33 -3.23 -11.18 3.82
N ALA A 34 -3.87 -11.77 2.81
CA ALA A 34 -4.69 -12.97 3.01
C ALA A 34 -3.88 -14.20 3.48
N ALA A 35 -2.59 -14.28 3.12
CA ALA A 35 -1.71 -15.35 3.62
C ALA A 35 -1.38 -15.18 5.12
N ASP A 36 -1.48 -13.96 5.63
CA ASP A 36 -1.27 -13.58 7.03
C ASP A 36 -2.62 -13.40 7.80
N ASP A 37 -3.68 -14.10 7.37
CA ASP A 37 -5.03 -14.05 7.96
C ASP A 37 -5.73 -12.67 7.92
N HIS A 38 -5.27 -11.75 7.07
CA HIS A 38 -5.87 -10.44 6.82
C HIS A 38 -6.69 -10.41 5.52
N GLU A 39 -7.99 -10.68 5.61
CA GLU A 39 -8.89 -10.72 4.46
C GLU A 39 -9.47 -9.34 4.09
N PHE A 40 -8.99 -8.78 2.98
CA PHE A 40 -9.51 -7.54 2.40
C PHE A 40 -9.90 -7.72 0.93
N SER A 41 -10.90 -6.96 0.49
CA SER A 41 -11.20 -6.92 -0.95
C SER A 41 -10.08 -6.23 -1.72
N ARG A 42 -9.78 -6.73 -2.93
CA ARG A 42 -8.82 -6.07 -3.84
C ARG A 42 -9.17 -4.60 -4.10
N GLN A 43 -10.46 -4.27 -4.18
CA GLN A 43 -10.92 -2.90 -4.39
C GLN A 43 -10.52 -2.00 -3.22
N TYR A 44 -10.67 -2.48 -1.99
CA TYR A 44 -10.29 -1.74 -0.80
C TYR A 44 -8.78 -1.54 -0.73
N VAL A 45 -7.98 -2.59 -0.93
CA VAL A 45 -6.51 -2.50 -0.98
C VAL A 45 -6.06 -1.49 -2.04
N ASN A 46 -6.63 -1.56 -3.26
CA ASN A 46 -6.31 -0.62 -4.33
C ASN A 46 -6.68 0.83 -3.98
N MET A 47 -7.78 1.06 -3.28
CA MET A 47 -8.15 2.40 -2.81
C MET A 47 -7.13 2.93 -1.79
N ARG A 48 -6.66 2.09 -0.86
CA ARG A 48 -5.63 2.47 0.13
C ARG A 48 -4.29 2.78 -0.54
N MET A 49 -3.83 1.92 -1.46
CA MET A 49 -2.61 2.16 -2.22
C MET A 49 -2.67 3.46 -3.04
N LYS A 50 -3.80 3.75 -3.69
CA LYS A 50 -3.97 5.02 -4.40
C LYS A 50 -3.87 6.22 -3.47
N ARG A 51 -4.50 6.15 -2.30
CA ARG A 51 -4.39 7.21 -1.29
C ARG A 51 -2.93 7.42 -0.87
N LEU A 52 -2.18 6.36 -0.57
CA LEU A 52 -0.75 6.47 -0.24
C LEU A 52 0.04 7.11 -1.38
N ALA A 53 -0.28 6.77 -2.63
CA ALA A 53 0.36 7.36 -3.81
C ALA A 53 0.01 8.83 -4.04
N GLU A 54 -1.25 9.22 -3.83
CA GLU A 54 -1.71 10.63 -3.87
C GLU A 54 -1.01 11.51 -2.83
N HIS A 55 -0.41 10.89 -1.81
CA HIS A 55 0.31 11.54 -0.72
C HIS A 55 1.83 11.28 -0.75
N ASP A 56 2.35 10.82 -1.89
CA ASP A 56 3.77 10.66 -2.20
C ASP A 56 4.51 9.58 -1.37
N HIS A 57 3.79 8.66 -0.73
CA HIS A 57 4.38 7.59 0.09
C HIS A 57 4.76 6.36 -0.73
N ILE A 58 4.03 6.11 -1.81
CA ILE A 58 4.31 5.01 -2.76
C ILE A 58 4.15 5.52 -4.19
N GLU A 59 4.90 4.98 -5.14
CA GLU A 59 4.82 5.39 -6.55
C GLU A 59 4.31 4.24 -7.43
N ASN A 60 3.41 4.53 -8.37
CA ASN A 60 3.03 3.59 -9.42
C ASN A 60 4.02 3.68 -10.59
N LEU A 61 4.90 2.68 -10.69
CA LEU A 61 5.96 2.66 -11.68
C LEU A 61 5.42 2.68 -13.10
N PHE A 62 5.69 3.77 -13.81
CA PHE A 62 5.31 3.97 -15.21
C PHE A 62 3.83 3.70 -15.50
N ASP A 63 2.95 3.99 -14.53
CA ASP A 63 1.51 3.72 -14.61
C ASP A 63 1.12 2.25 -14.85
N THR A 64 2.00 1.29 -14.52
CA THR A 64 1.80 -0.14 -14.80
C THR A 64 0.90 -0.87 -13.79
N GLY A 65 0.66 -0.25 -12.63
CA GLY A 65 0.00 -0.84 -11.48
C GLY A 65 0.95 -1.60 -10.55
N VAL A 66 2.26 -1.52 -10.78
CA VAL A 66 3.31 -1.98 -9.87
C VAL A 66 3.74 -0.80 -9.01
N TYR A 67 3.60 -0.95 -7.70
CA TYR A 67 3.94 0.09 -6.75
C TYR A 67 5.26 -0.20 -6.05
N GLU A 68 5.97 0.86 -5.69
CA GLU A 68 7.14 0.82 -4.81
C GLU A 68 7.04 1.86 -3.69
N LEU A 69 7.64 1.55 -2.53
CA LEU A 69 7.72 2.48 -1.41
C LEU A 69 8.68 3.63 -1.74
N VAL A 70 8.25 4.86 -1.47
CA VAL A 70 9.04 6.10 -1.65
C VAL A 70 9.47 6.66 -0.31
N ASP A 71 8.52 6.81 0.61
CA ASP A 71 8.70 7.30 1.97
C ASP A 71 7.75 6.55 2.90
N ASP A 72 8.24 6.10 4.06
CA ASP A 72 7.39 5.46 5.06
C ASP A 72 6.95 6.53 6.09
N PRO A 73 5.66 6.90 6.13
CA PRO A 73 5.16 7.93 7.04
C PRO A 73 5.07 7.53 8.51
N ARG A 74 5.43 6.30 8.89
CA ARG A 74 5.26 5.75 10.25
C ARG A 74 6.42 6.04 11.19
#